data_AF-A0A520EW65-F1
#
_entry.id   AF-A0A520EW65-F1
#
_cell.length_a   1.000
_cell.length_b   1.000
_cell.length_c   1.000
_cell.angle_alpha   90.00
_cell.angle_beta   90.00
_cell.angle_gamma   90.00
#
_symmetry.space_group_name_H-M   'P 1'
#
loop_
_entity.id
_entity.type
_entity.pdbx_description
1 polymer ?
#
loop_
_entity_poly.entity_id
_entity_poly.type
_entity_poly.pdbx_seq_one_letter_code
_entity_poly.pdbx_strand_id
1 'polypeptide(L)'
;MSDLWIVINTVVAVLAVVVFIVRFHFNPVISLVLGAAYLGLATKLGVSTTVDTITGGFGEIMAEVGLLIAFGVLMGSVLQEMSAIQRLVGTLLRAFGPKRLPYALSLTIATLLQSIFLDVLLVISAPLARNLAPKIGKYGTARMATALAIALECGIVFMVPGVATLALAGLLGVPLGKMMIYGLILIVPVVVLSVAIMSFVFRHGWWNEEKDEQQITVVTEPGGPEPVETDDEPLDAGGGVAQKVRTEKQTSLLVLLSPLLLALVLIA
;
A
#
# COMPACT_ATOMS: atom_id res chain seq x y z
N MET A 1 36.61 23.43 -1.96
CA MET A 1 36.77 21.98 -1.75
C MET A 1 36.79 21.33 -3.12
N SER A 2 37.53 20.24 -3.32
CA SER A 2 37.43 19.47 -4.57
C SER A 2 36.07 18.78 -4.64
N ASP A 3 35.41 18.77 -5.81
CA ASP A 3 34.10 18.12 -5.99
C ASP A 3 34.10 16.65 -5.55
N LEU A 4 35.22 15.97 -5.77
CA LEU A 4 35.47 14.60 -5.31
C LEU A 4 35.29 14.43 -3.79
N TRP A 5 35.67 15.44 -3.00
CA TRP A 5 35.54 15.40 -1.55
C TRP A 5 34.08 15.41 -1.12
N ILE A 6 33.26 16.24 -1.77
CA ILE A 6 31.83 16.33 -1.49
C ILE A 6 31.17 15.00 -1.85
N VAL A 7 31.45 14.46 -3.03
CA VAL A 7 30.89 13.17 -3.48
C VAL A 7 31.24 12.04 -2.51
N ILE A 8 32.50 11.94 -2.07
CA ILE A 8 32.91 10.90 -1.11
C ILE A 8 32.13 11.03 0.21
N ASN A 9 32.04 12.23 0.78
CA ASN A 9 31.31 12.43 2.04
C ASN A 9 29.80 12.18 1.88
N THR A 10 29.22 12.50 0.72
CA THR A 10 27.82 12.17 0.42
C THR A 10 27.61 10.66 0.39
N VAL A 11 28.49 9.91 -0.28
CA VAL A 11 28.41 8.43 -0.30
C VAL A 11 28.53 7.86 1.11
N VAL A 12 29.48 8.36 1.91
CA VAL A 12 29.65 7.94 3.31
C VAL A 12 28.41 8.26 4.14
N ALA A 13 27.81 9.44 3.97
CA ALA A 13 26.57 9.83 4.66
C ALA A 13 25.42 8.87 4.32
N VAL A 14 25.20 8.58 3.04
CA VAL A 14 24.16 7.64 2.59
C VAL A 14 24.39 6.24 3.16
N LEU A 15 25.61 5.72 3.09
CA LEU A 15 25.94 4.41 3.65
C LEU A 15 25.74 4.38 5.17
N ALA A 16 26.15 5.43 5.89
CA ALA A 16 25.96 5.53 7.33
C ALA A 16 24.46 5.53 7.70
N VAL A 17 23.62 6.27 6.97
CA VAL A 17 22.16 6.27 7.16
C VAL A 17 21.59 4.87 6.95
N VAL A 18 21.95 4.19 5.86
CA VAL A 18 21.48 2.83 5.57
C VAL A 18 21.91 1.86 6.68
N VAL A 19 23.15 1.95 7.15
CA VAL A 19 23.66 1.12 8.24
C VAL A 19 22.92 1.40 9.55
N PHE A 20 22.65 2.66 9.89
CA PHE A 20 21.86 3.01 11.08
C PHE A 20 20.45 2.43 11.03
N ILE A 21 19.79 2.47 9.87
CA ILE A 21 18.44 1.92 9.70
C ILE A 21 18.45 0.39 9.74
N VAL A 22 19.31 -0.26 8.93
CA VAL A 22 19.26 -1.72 8.73
C VAL A 22 19.93 -2.49 9.86
N ARG A 23 21.09 -2.03 10.33
CA ARG A 23 21.91 -2.79 11.31
C ARG A 23 21.66 -2.35 12.75
N PHE A 24 21.40 -1.08 12.97
CA PHE A 24 21.16 -0.52 14.30
C PHE A 24 19.68 -0.26 14.61
N HIS A 25 18.79 -0.46 13.64
CA HIS A 25 17.34 -0.27 13.78
C HIS A 25 16.96 1.11 14.34
N PHE A 26 17.74 2.15 14.00
CA PHE A 26 17.39 3.52 14.35
C PHE A 26 16.21 4.00 13.53
N ASN A 27 15.39 4.88 14.13
CA ASN A 27 14.29 5.51 13.41
C ASN A 27 14.83 6.21 12.15
N PRO A 28 14.21 6.02 10.95
CA PRO A 28 14.68 6.62 9.72
C PRO A 28 14.82 8.15 9.79
N VAL A 29 13.89 8.84 10.46
CA VAL A 29 13.92 10.30 10.61
C VAL A 29 15.18 10.74 11.37
N ILE A 30 15.48 10.08 12.48
CA ILE A 30 16.68 10.37 13.29
C ILE A 30 17.94 10.09 12.47
N SER A 31 17.97 8.96 11.75
CA SER A 31 19.11 8.58 10.92
C SER A 31 19.37 9.60 9.81
N LEU A 32 18.32 10.07 9.14
CA LEU A 32 18.42 11.10 8.09
C LEU A 32 18.93 12.44 8.63
N VAL A 33 18.43 12.89 9.80
CA VAL A 33 18.91 14.12 10.44
C VAL A 33 20.39 14.01 10.82
N LEU A 34 20.81 12.88 11.38
CA LEU A 34 22.21 12.62 11.71
C LEU A 34 23.11 12.58 10.47
N GLY A 35 22.65 11.94 9.39
CA GLY A 35 23.36 11.91 8.10
C GLY A 35 23.51 13.30 7.48
N ALA A 36 22.45 14.11 7.51
CA ALA A 36 22.47 15.49 7.02
C ALA A 36 23.38 16.39 7.88
N ALA A 37 23.34 16.23 9.21
CA ALA A 37 24.22 16.94 10.13
C ALA A 37 25.69 16.58 9.90
N TYR A 38 26.00 15.28 9.75
CA TYR A 38 27.34 14.82 9.39
C TYR A 38 27.80 15.46 8.07
N LEU A 39 26.97 15.43 7.03
CA LEU A 39 27.34 15.93 5.71
C LEU A 39 27.60 17.45 5.73
N GLY A 40 26.76 18.23 6.42
CA GLY A 40 26.97 19.68 6.56
C GLY A 40 28.26 20.03 7.30
N LEU A 41 28.59 19.29 8.36
CA LEU A 41 29.83 19.50 9.10
C LEU A 41 31.06 19.03 8.31
N ALA A 42 30.98 17.88 7.64
CA ALA A 42 32.07 17.32 6.84
C ALA A 42 32.42 18.17 5.60
N THR A 43 31.44 18.91 5.07
CA THR A 43 31.60 19.87 3.97
C THR A 43 31.98 21.29 4.45
N LYS A 44 32.16 21.49 5.76
CA LYS A 44 32.55 22.77 6.38
C LYS A 44 31.53 23.90 6.19
N LEU A 45 30.22 23.59 6.12
CA LEU A 45 29.16 24.59 6.14
C LEU A 45 29.10 25.36 7.47
N GLY A 46 29.60 24.77 8.56
CA GLY A 46 29.50 25.32 9.92
C GLY A 46 28.21 24.88 10.61
N VAL A 47 28.20 24.91 11.94
CA VAL A 47 27.11 24.33 12.75
C VAL A 47 25.78 25.05 12.53
N SER A 48 25.77 26.39 12.61
CA SER A 48 24.54 27.18 12.42
C SER A 48 23.94 26.95 11.04
N THR A 49 24.73 27.17 9.98
CA THR A 49 24.27 27.02 8.60
C THR A 49 23.84 25.59 8.29
N THR A 50 24.47 24.57 8.88
CA THR A 50 24.01 23.19 8.75
C THR A 50 22.61 23.00 9.32
N VAL A 51 22.35 23.49 10.53
CA VAL A 51 21.02 23.40 11.16
C VAL A 51 19.98 24.20 10.37
N ASP A 52 20.35 25.41 9.90
CA ASP A 52 19.46 26.25 9.10
C ASP A 52 19.12 25.59 7.75
N THR A 53 20.09 24.93 7.11
CA THR A 53 19.88 24.20 5.84
C THR A 53 18.98 22.98 6.05
N ILE A 54 19.18 22.23 7.13
CA ILE A 54 18.35 21.05 7.45
C ILE A 54 16.90 21.48 7.74
N THR A 55 16.72 22.49 8.59
CA THR A 55 15.38 22.96 8.97
C THR A 55 14.68 23.68 7.81
N GLY A 56 15.42 24.45 7.01
CA GLY A 56 14.93 25.08 5.79
C GLY A 56 14.46 24.07 4.75
N GLY A 57 15.30 23.10 4.39
CA GLY A 57 14.94 22.06 3.41
C GLY A 57 13.77 21.18 3.87
N PHE A 58 13.73 20.83 5.16
CA PHE A 58 12.56 20.13 5.73
C PHE A 58 11.30 20.99 5.68
N GLY A 59 11.41 22.28 6.04
CA GLY A 59 10.30 23.22 6.05
C GLY A 59 9.71 23.46 4.66
N GLU A 60 10.54 23.57 3.63
CA GLU A 60 10.13 23.71 2.23
C GLU A 60 9.31 22.49 1.78
N ILE A 61 9.81 21.27 2.01
CA ILE A 61 9.07 20.03 1.70
C ILE A 61 7.74 20.00 2.47
N MET A 62 7.74 20.35 3.76
CA MET A 62 6.52 20.36 4.56
C MET A 62 5.50 21.40 4.10
N ALA A 63 5.96 22.56 3.63
CA ALA A 63 5.10 23.60 3.08
C ALA A 63 4.45 23.16 1.75
N GLU A 64 5.20 22.45 0.91
CA GLU A 64 4.71 21.96 -0.38
C GLU A 64 3.74 20.79 -0.26
N VAL A 65 4.06 19.78 0.56
CA VAL A 65 3.32 18.50 0.55
C VAL A 65 2.76 18.07 1.91
N GLY A 66 3.15 18.72 3.01
CA GLY A 66 2.76 18.31 4.36
C GLY A 66 1.24 18.35 4.58
N LEU A 67 0.56 19.39 4.07
CA LEU A 67 -0.89 19.50 4.18
C LEU A 67 -1.63 18.43 3.37
N LEU A 68 -1.12 18.11 2.18
CA LEU A 68 -1.68 17.06 1.31
C LEU A 68 -1.55 15.68 1.96
N ILE A 69 -0.40 15.39 2.58
CA ILE A 69 -0.20 14.16 3.34
C ILE A 69 -1.20 14.11 4.50
N ALA A 70 -1.34 15.19 5.28
CA ALA A 70 -2.27 15.23 6.41
C ALA A 70 -3.72 14.96 5.99
N PHE A 71 -4.20 15.60 4.92
CA PHE A 71 -5.56 15.34 4.40
C PHE A 71 -5.71 13.96 3.80
N GLY A 72 -4.70 13.44 3.10
CA GLY A 72 -4.72 12.07 2.56
C GLY A 72 -4.86 11.02 3.67
N VAL A 73 -4.13 11.21 4.77
CA VAL A 73 -4.21 10.34 5.95
C VAL A 73 -5.59 10.41 6.62
N LEU A 74 -6.10 11.62 6.87
CA LEU A 74 -7.42 11.82 7.47
C LEU A 74 -8.54 11.22 6.60
N MET A 75 -8.43 11.37 5.28
CA MET A 75 -9.39 10.79 4.36
C MET A 75 -9.30 9.27 4.34
N GLY A 76 -8.09 8.72 4.33
CA GLY A 76 -7.86 7.28 4.37
C GLY A 76 -8.42 6.63 5.64
N SER A 77 -8.27 7.28 6.80
CA SER A 77 -8.84 6.78 8.06
C SER A 77 -10.36 6.79 8.06
N VAL A 78 -11.00 7.85 7.53
CA VAL A 78 -12.46 7.91 7.41
C VAL A 78 -13.00 6.83 6.48
N LEU A 79 -12.36 6.59 5.32
CA LEU A 79 -12.75 5.51 4.39
C LEU A 79 -12.64 4.12 5.04
N GLN A 80 -11.61 3.93 5.87
CA GLN A 80 -11.40 2.70 6.62
C GLN A 80 -12.50 2.49 7.67
N GLU A 81 -12.81 3.51 8.48
CA GLU A 81 -13.86 3.44 9.50
C GLU A 81 -15.24 3.17 8.88
N MET A 82 -15.52 3.76 7.72
CA MET A 82 -16.77 3.51 6.97
C MET A 82 -16.86 2.11 6.33
N SER A 83 -15.81 1.29 6.45
CA SER A 83 -15.71 -0.02 5.78
C SER A 83 -15.95 0.06 4.27
N ALA A 84 -15.59 1.19 3.65
CA ALA A 84 -15.82 1.45 2.23
C ALA A 84 -15.01 0.49 1.35
N ILE A 85 -13.82 0.10 1.81
CA ILE A 85 -12.90 -0.80 1.11
C ILE A 85 -13.50 -2.20 0.98
N GLN A 86 -14.04 -2.76 2.07
CA GLN A 86 -14.66 -4.08 2.09
C GLN A 86 -15.85 -4.13 1.13
N ARG A 87 -16.65 -3.06 1.09
CA ARG A 87 -17.77 -2.91 0.15
C ARG A 87 -17.31 -2.81 -1.31
N LEU A 88 -16.26 -2.03 -1.57
CA LEU A 88 -15.67 -1.87 -2.92
C LEU A 88 -15.20 -3.22 -3.47
N VAL A 89 -14.42 -3.96 -2.69
CA VAL A 89 -13.91 -5.27 -3.14
C VAL A 89 -15.03 -6.29 -3.30
N GLY A 90 -16.04 -6.30 -2.41
CA GLY A 90 -17.23 -7.12 -2.58
C GLY A 90 -17.97 -6.82 -3.89
N THR A 91 -18.00 -5.55 -4.31
CA THR A 91 -18.60 -5.12 -5.58
C THR A 91 -17.75 -5.54 -6.78
N LEU A 92 -16.43 -5.40 -6.70
CA LEU A 92 -15.52 -5.87 -7.75
C LEU A 92 -15.64 -7.37 -7.98
N LEU A 93 -15.81 -8.16 -6.90
CA LEU A 93 -16.03 -9.59 -7.00
C LEU A 93 -17.32 -9.93 -7.76
N ARG A 94 -18.40 -9.19 -7.51
CA ARG A 94 -19.68 -9.38 -8.21
C ARG A 94 -19.60 -8.96 -9.68
N ALA A 95 -18.83 -7.92 -10.00
CA ALA A 95 -18.74 -7.36 -11.35
C ALA A 95 -17.80 -8.16 -12.27
N PHE A 96 -16.62 -8.56 -11.79
CA PHE A 96 -15.58 -9.16 -12.63
C PHE A 96 -15.45 -10.69 -12.48
N GLY A 97 -16.05 -11.26 -11.43
CA GLY A 97 -15.93 -12.67 -11.09
C GLY A 97 -14.55 -13.06 -10.52
N PRO A 98 -14.41 -14.30 -10.00
CA PRO A 98 -13.21 -14.72 -9.27
C PRO A 98 -11.94 -14.75 -10.13
N LYS A 99 -12.02 -15.20 -11.39
CA LYS A 99 -10.83 -15.35 -12.25
C LYS A 99 -10.13 -14.03 -12.62
N ARG A 100 -10.88 -12.92 -12.72
CA ARG A 100 -10.35 -11.58 -13.04
C ARG A 100 -10.10 -10.72 -11.81
N LEU A 101 -10.44 -11.24 -10.63
CA LEU A 101 -10.32 -10.52 -9.38
C LEU A 101 -8.90 -10.04 -9.06
N PRO A 102 -7.81 -10.82 -9.29
CA PRO A 102 -6.46 -10.34 -9.04
C PRO A 102 -6.16 -9.04 -9.79
N TYR A 103 -6.60 -8.93 -11.05
CA TYR A 103 -6.41 -7.72 -11.87
C TYR A 103 -7.30 -6.57 -11.40
N ALA A 104 -8.59 -6.83 -11.17
CA ALA A 104 -9.51 -5.78 -10.75
C ALA A 104 -9.13 -5.20 -9.38
N LEU A 105 -8.75 -6.07 -8.44
CA LEU A 105 -8.35 -5.68 -7.10
C LEU A 105 -7.02 -4.93 -7.10
N SER A 106 -6.01 -5.46 -7.79
CA SER A 106 -4.70 -4.78 -7.88
C SER A 106 -4.81 -3.41 -8.52
N LEU A 107 -5.56 -3.30 -9.62
CA LEU A 107 -5.75 -2.01 -10.29
C LEU A 107 -6.47 -1.00 -9.38
N THR A 108 -7.48 -1.44 -8.65
CA THR A 108 -8.24 -0.58 -7.73
C THR A 108 -7.38 -0.10 -6.57
N ILE A 109 -6.57 -1.00 -5.98
CA ILE A 109 -5.67 -0.64 -4.88
C ILE A 109 -4.61 0.35 -5.37
N ALA A 110 -3.96 0.02 -6.49
CA ALA A 110 -2.88 0.82 -7.06
C ALA A 110 -3.33 2.23 -7.47
N THR A 111 -4.58 2.37 -7.93
CA THR A 111 -5.09 3.65 -8.45
C THR A 111 -5.88 4.44 -7.41
N LEU A 112 -6.97 3.87 -6.89
CA LEU A 112 -7.93 4.60 -6.08
C LEU A 112 -7.55 4.57 -4.60
N LEU A 113 -7.12 3.42 -4.08
CA LEU A 113 -6.97 3.27 -2.63
C LEU A 113 -5.64 3.78 -2.08
N GLN A 114 -4.77 4.35 -2.92
CA GLN A 114 -3.44 4.79 -2.52
C GLN A 114 -3.42 5.92 -1.46
N SER A 115 -4.55 6.61 -1.23
CA SER A 115 -4.72 7.54 -0.10
C SER A 115 -4.67 6.87 1.26
N ILE A 116 -4.82 5.56 1.32
CA ILE A 116 -4.78 4.79 2.55
C ILE A 116 -3.36 4.28 2.73
N PHE A 117 -2.86 4.30 3.97
CA PHE A 117 -1.53 3.78 4.27
C PHE A 117 -1.37 2.33 3.81
N LEU A 118 -0.18 2.02 3.27
CA LEU A 118 0.15 0.71 2.73
C LEU A 118 -0.05 -0.41 3.77
N ASP A 119 0.39 -0.18 5.01
CA ASP A 119 0.25 -1.14 6.11
C ASP A 119 -1.22 -1.45 6.42
N VAL A 120 -2.05 -0.41 6.42
CA VAL A 120 -3.49 -0.51 6.65
C VAL A 120 -4.18 -1.26 5.50
N LEU A 121 -3.85 -0.89 4.26
CA LEU A 121 -4.37 -1.58 3.07
C LEU A 121 -4.00 -3.05 3.06
N LEU A 122 -2.78 -3.39 3.43
CA LEU A 122 -2.32 -4.76 3.53
C LEU A 122 -3.14 -5.53 4.56
N VAL A 123 -3.33 -4.98 5.77
CA VAL A 123 -4.11 -5.63 6.84
C VAL A 123 -5.57 -5.86 6.44
N ILE A 124 -6.19 -4.94 5.69
CA ILE A 124 -7.59 -5.06 5.27
C ILE A 124 -7.73 -5.99 4.05
N SER A 125 -6.83 -5.88 3.08
CA SER A 125 -6.90 -6.63 1.83
C SER A 125 -6.41 -8.07 1.96
N ALA A 126 -5.46 -8.36 2.86
CA ALA A 126 -4.92 -9.70 3.08
C ALA A 126 -5.99 -10.76 3.46
N PRO A 127 -6.85 -10.57 4.48
CA PRO A 127 -7.86 -11.57 4.81
C PRO A 127 -8.86 -11.75 3.67
N LEU A 128 -9.16 -10.68 2.93
CA LEU A 128 -10.07 -10.71 1.80
C LEU A 128 -9.48 -11.49 0.61
N ALA A 129 -8.20 -11.26 0.32
CA ALA A 129 -7.45 -12.03 -0.67
C ALA A 129 -7.39 -13.52 -0.29
N ARG A 130 -7.12 -13.83 0.97
CA ARG A 130 -7.10 -15.21 1.48
C ARG A 130 -8.45 -15.91 1.32
N ASN A 131 -9.55 -15.24 1.65
CA ASN A 131 -10.90 -15.79 1.51
C ASN A 131 -11.33 -16.02 0.05
N LEU A 132 -10.72 -15.29 -0.89
CA LEU A 132 -11.09 -15.32 -2.31
C LEU A 132 -10.13 -16.17 -3.15
N ALA A 133 -8.90 -16.36 -2.69
CA ALA A 133 -7.87 -17.17 -3.34
C ALA A 133 -8.36 -18.57 -3.74
N PRO A 134 -9.00 -19.37 -2.86
CA PRO A 134 -9.48 -20.71 -3.24
C PRO A 134 -10.46 -20.71 -4.41
N LYS A 135 -11.25 -19.63 -4.57
CA LYS A 135 -12.25 -19.50 -5.65
C LYS A 135 -11.64 -19.25 -7.02
N ILE A 136 -10.34 -18.94 -7.08
CA ILE A 136 -9.60 -18.64 -8.32
C ILE A 136 -8.98 -19.92 -8.92
N GLY A 137 -8.81 -20.97 -8.11
CA GLY A 137 -8.24 -22.26 -8.48
C GLY A 137 -6.83 -22.48 -7.91
N LYS A 138 -6.11 -23.47 -8.46
CA LYS A 138 -4.82 -24.00 -7.96
C LYS A 138 -3.77 -22.93 -7.58
N TYR A 139 -3.65 -21.85 -8.35
CA TYR A 139 -2.68 -20.77 -8.09
C TYR A 139 -3.35 -19.49 -7.57
N GLY A 140 -4.51 -19.63 -6.92
CA GLY A 140 -5.30 -18.50 -6.47
C GLY A 140 -4.62 -17.68 -5.39
N THR A 141 -4.01 -18.35 -4.40
CA THR A 141 -3.26 -17.71 -3.30
C THR A 141 -2.09 -16.91 -3.84
N ALA A 142 -1.24 -17.55 -4.67
CA ALA A 142 -0.10 -16.93 -5.33
C ALA A 142 -0.52 -15.67 -6.11
N ARG A 143 -1.53 -15.79 -6.98
CA ARG A 143 -1.98 -14.68 -7.82
C ARG A 143 -2.54 -13.52 -7.01
N MET A 144 -3.28 -13.79 -5.93
CA MET A 144 -3.84 -12.73 -5.10
C MET A 144 -2.75 -12.05 -4.25
N ALA A 145 -1.87 -12.82 -3.62
CA ALA A 145 -0.77 -12.29 -2.81
C ALA A 145 0.14 -11.39 -3.66
N THR A 146 0.54 -11.86 -4.83
CA THR A 146 1.40 -11.08 -5.73
C THR A 146 0.67 -9.89 -6.34
N ALA A 147 -0.61 -10.01 -6.68
CA ALA A 147 -1.41 -8.88 -7.14
C ALA A 147 -1.52 -7.78 -6.08
N LEU A 148 -1.70 -8.14 -4.81
CA LEU A 148 -1.67 -7.18 -3.70
C LEU A 148 -0.31 -6.52 -3.55
N ALA A 149 0.77 -7.30 -3.51
CA ALA A 149 2.13 -6.77 -3.37
C ALA A 149 2.48 -5.79 -4.51
N ILE A 150 2.20 -6.17 -5.76
CA ILE A 150 2.40 -5.30 -6.94
C ILE A 150 1.57 -4.03 -6.80
N ALA A 151 0.30 -4.12 -6.42
CA ALA A 151 -0.57 -2.97 -6.34
C ALA A 151 -0.14 -1.96 -5.29
N LEU A 152 0.24 -2.45 -4.11
CA LEU A 152 0.69 -1.61 -2.99
C LEU A 152 1.99 -0.86 -3.35
N GLU A 153 2.97 -1.56 -3.92
CA GLU A 153 4.27 -0.98 -4.28
C GLU A 153 4.20 -0.10 -5.55
N CYS A 154 3.43 -0.49 -6.57
CA CYS A 154 3.25 0.36 -7.73
C CYS A 154 2.44 1.61 -7.38
N GLY A 155 1.41 1.46 -6.54
CA GLY A 155 0.57 2.56 -6.09
C GLY A 155 1.38 3.65 -5.39
N ILE A 156 2.24 3.27 -4.43
CA ILE A 156 2.99 4.24 -3.63
C ILE A 156 4.00 5.06 -4.43
N VAL A 157 4.49 4.53 -5.56
CA VAL A 157 5.51 5.17 -6.41
C VAL A 157 4.91 5.93 -7.59
N PHE A 158 3.87 5.39 -8.23
CA PHE A 158 3.34 5.95 -9.47
C PHE A 158 2.12 6.84 -9.29
N MET A 159 1.34 6.66 -8.21
CA MET A 159 0.03 7.32 -8.07
C MET A 159 0.02 8.36 -6.95
N VAL A 160 -0.67 9.47 -7.19
CA VAL A 160 -0.98 10.49 -6.18
C VAL A 160 -2.32 10.10 -5.54
N PRO A 161 -2.50 10.20 -4.20
CA PRO A 161 -1.67 10.85 -3.18
C PRO A 161 -0.68 9.91 -2.47
N GLY A 162 -0.10 8.93 -3.16
CA GLY A 162 0.93 8.06 -2.57
C GLY A 162 2.04 8.88 -1.92
N VAL A 163 2.35 8.57 -0.66
CA VAL A 163 3.25 9.40 0.16
C VAL A 163 4.65 9.56 -0.46
N ALA A 164 5.16 8.51 -1.11
CA ALA A 164 6.45 8.58 -1.81
C ALA A 164 6.34 9.42 -3.10
N THR A 165 5.27 9.25 -3.87
CA THR A 165 4.95 10.09 -5.04
C THR A 165 4.87 11.58 -4.66
N LEU A 166 4.17 11.92 -3.57
CA LEU A 166 4.04 13.29 -3.08
C LEU A 166 5.40 13.86 -2.67
N ALA A 167 6.18 13.12 -1.89
CA ALA A 167 7.52 13.55 -1.47
C ALA A 167 8.44 13.82 -2.68
N LEU A 168 8.40 12.95 -3.70
CA LEU A 168 9.16 13.14 -4.94
C LEU A 168 8.67 14.34 -5.74
N ALA A 169 7.35 14.57 -5.79
CA ALA A 169 6.77 15.69 -6.50
C ALA A 169 7.21 17.03 -5.91
N GLY A 170 7.19 17.15 -4.58
CA GLY A 170 7.70 18.35 -3.88
C GLY A 170 9.18 18.54 -4.14
N LEU A 171 9.99 17.51 -3.89
CA LEU A 171 11.45 17.58 -4.09
C LEU A 171 11.87 17.99 -5.51
N LEU A 172 11.13 17.53 -6.53
CA LEU A 172 11.43 17.83 -7.94
C LEU A 172 10.69 19.07 -8.47
N GLY A 173 9.83 19.70 -7.67
CA GLY A 173 8.97 20.81 -8.10
C GLY A 173 8.02 20.43 -9.24
N VAL A 174 7.59 19.16 -9.31
CA VAL A 174 6.74 18.66 -10.40
C VAL A 174 5.27 18.92 -10.06
N PRO A 175 4.49 19.55 -10.96
CA PRO A 175 3.06 19.77 -10.73
C PRO A 175 2.30 18.45 -10.52
N LEU A 176 1.55 18.37 -9.42
CA LEU A 176 0.85 17.15 -9.01
C LEU A 176 -0.16 16.65 -10.04
N GLY A 177 -0.94 17.54 -10.67
CA GLY A 177 -1.89 17.16 -11.71
C GLY A 177 -1.21 16.45 -12.90
N LYS A 178 -0.01 16.90 -13.31
CA LYS A 178 0.78 16.21 -14.34
C LYS A 178 1.24 14.85 -13.84
N MET A 179 1.79 14.79 -12.63
CA MET A 179 2.27 13.52 -12.06
C MET A 179 1.14 12.51 -11.90
N MET A 180 -0.06 12.94 -11.54
CA MET A 180 -1.25 12.09 -11.44
C MET A 180 -1.69 11.55 -12.80
N ILE A 181 -1.74 12.38 -13.84
CA ILE A 181 -2.14 11.94 -15.19
C ILE A 181 -1.12 10.94 -15.75
N TYR A 182 0.17 11.26 -15.73
CA TYR A 182 1.21 10.35 -16.21
C TYR A 182 1.30 9.08 -15.35
N GLY A 183 1.15 9.23 -14.04
CA GLY A 183 1.06 8.13 -13.08
C GLY A 183 -0.06 7.16 -13.39
N LEU A 184 -1.28 7.67 -13.60
CA LEU A 184 -2.44 6.86 -13.96
C LEU A 184 -2.25 6.13 -15.30
N ILE A 185 -1.66 6.81 -16.29
CA ILE A 185 -1.39 6.20 -17.60
C ILE A 185 -0.35 5.07 -17.49
N LEU A 186 0.67 5.24 -16.64
CA LEU A 186 1.74 4.26 -16.48
C LEU A 186 1.38 3.11 -15.54
N ILE A 187 0.63 3.38 -14.46
CA ILE A 187 0.36 2.37 -13.44
C ILE A 187 -0.54 1.25 -13.96
N VAL A 188 -1.50 1.56 -14.83
CA VAL A 188 -2.41 0.57 -15.44
C VAL A 188 -1.63 -0.51 -16.21
N PRO A 189 -0.81 -0.19 -17.23
CA PRO A 189 -0.05 -1.20 -17.94
C PRO A 189 0.99 -1.88 -17.05
N VAL A 190 1.64 -1.15 -16.13
CA VAL A 190 2.64 -1.74 -15.22
C VAL A 190 2.02 -2.81 -14.34
N VAL A 191 0.89 -2.53 -13.69
CA VAL A 191 0.20 -3.49 -12.81
C VAL A 191 -0.32 -4.68 -13.63
N VAL A 192 -0.96 -4.43 -14.77
CA VAL A 192 -1.50 -5.50 -15.62
C VAL A 192 -0.39 -6.42 -16.13
N LEU A 193 0.71 -5.87 -16.63
CA LEU A 193 1.84 -6.65 -17.12
C LEU A 193 2.53 -7.40 -15.99
N SER A 194 2.74 -6.76 -14.83
CA SER A 194 3.41 -7.40 -13.69
C SER A 194 2.59 -8.59 -13.16
N VAL A 195 1.27 -8.43 -13.02
CA VAL A 195 0.37 -9.52 -12.60
C VAL A 195 0.33 -10.63 -13.65
N ALA A 196 0.36 -10.29 -14.95
CA ALA A 196 0.38 -11.26 -16.03
C ALA A 196 1.69 -12.08 -16.06
N ILE A 197 2.83 -11.41 -15.94
CA ILE A 197 4.16 -12.04 -15.87
C ILE A 197 4.23 -12.97 -14.67
N MET A 198 3.83 -12.52 -13.48
CA MET A 198 3.85 -13.37 -12.28
C MET A 198 2.88 -14.55 -12.42
N SER A 199 1.69 -14.31 -12.96
CA SER A 199 0.73 -15.38 -13.25
C SER A 199 1.26 -16.42 -14.25
N PHE A 200 2.13 -16.03 -15.17
CA PHE A 200 2.82 -16.91 -16.12
C PHE A 200 3.94 -17.70 -15.44
N VAL A 201 4.74 -17.04 -14.61
CA VAL A 201 5.84 -17.64 -13.82
C VAL A 201 5.30 -18.73 -12.88
N PHE A 202 4.17 -18.49 -12.19
CA PHE A 202 3.57 -19.51 -11.32
C PHE A 202 3.09 -20.75 -12.07
N ARG A 203 2.70 -20.63 -13.34
CA ARG A 203 2.38 -21.81 -14.17
C ARG A 203 3.62 -22.61 -14.56
N HIS A 204 4.80 -22.02 -14.54
CA HIS A 204 6.07 -22.66 -14.86
C HIS A 204 6.77 -23.29 -13.65
N GLY A 205 6.06 -23.46 -12.52
CA GLY A 205 6.53 -24.24 -11.37
C GLY A 205 7.29 -23.45 -10.31
N TRP A 206 7.27 -22.12 -10.36
CA TRP A 206 7.93 -21.24 -9.39
C TRP A 206 7.12 -20.99 -8.11
N TRP A 207 5.97 -21.65 -7.97
CA TRP A 207 5.15 -21.63 -6.76
C TRP A 207 4.98 -23.06 -6.25
N ASN A 208 5.42 -23.30 -5.02
CA ASN A 208 5.26 -24.57 -4.32
C ASN A 208 4.26 -24.38 -3.18
N GLU A 209 3.05 -24.90 -3.36
CA GLU A 209 1.96 -24.81 -2.39
C GLU A 209 2.37 -25.27 -0.98
N GLU A 210 3.24 -26.28 -0.86
CA GLU A 210 3.67 -26.82 0.43
C GLU A 210 4.70 -25.93 1.17
N LYS A 211 5.47 -25.13 0.43
CA LYS A 211 6.51 -24.25 1.00
C LYS A 211 6.07 -22.81 1.13
N ASP A 212 5.21 -22.37 0.21
CA ASP A 212 4.87 -20.97 0.03
C ASP A 212 3.50 -20.62 0.63
N GLU A 213 2.63 -21.62 0.87
CA GLU A 213 1.35 -21.41 1.53
C GLU A 213 1.41 -21.84 2.99
N GLN A 214 1.15 -20.89 3.89
CA GLN A 214 0.93 -21.21 5.29
C GLN A 214 -0.42 -21.93 5.41
N GLN A 215 -0.41 -23.21 5.80
CA GLN A 215 -1.62 -23.89 6.24
C GLN A 215 -2.07 -23.27 7.56
N ILE A 216 -3.01 -22.34 7.48
CA ILE A 216 -3.64 -21.76 8.66
C ILE A 216 -4.71 -22.73 9.10
N THR A 217 -4.37 -23.62 10.02
CA THR A 217 -5.36 -24.28 10.87
C THR A 217 -6.12 -23.15 11.56
N VAL A 218 -7.41 -23.02 11.27
CA VAL A 218 -8.27 -22.17 12.08
C VAL A 218 -8.19 -22.77 13.48
N VAL A 219 -7.46 -22.12 14.38
CA VAL A 219 -7.40 -22.53 15.78
C VAL A 219 -8.78 -22.25 16.35
N THR A 220 -9.64 -23.26 16.31
CA THR A 220 -10.78 -23.33 17.23
C THR A 220 -10.17 -23.39 18.63
N GLU A 221 -10.38 -22.34 19.41
CA GLU A 221 -9.92 -22.29 20.80
C GLU A 221 -10.38 -23.56 21.55
N PRO A 222 -9.49 -24.25 22.29
CA PRO A 222 -9.86 -25.45 23.04
C PRO A 222 -10.79 -25.05 24.19
N GLY A 223 -12.09 -25.30 24.00
CA GLY A 223 -13.16 -24.93 24.93
C GLY A 223 -14.51 -24.63 24.28
N GLY A 224 -14.59 -24.53 22.95
CA GLY A 224 -15.86 -24.51 22.23
C GLY A 224 -16.52 -25.91 22.21
N PRO A 225 -17.86 -26.02 22.24
CA PRO A 225 -18.55 -27.29 22.31
C PRO A 225 -18.16 -28.19 21.13
N GLU A 226 -17.87 -29.47 21.42
CA GLU A 226 -17.50 -30.46 20.41
C GLU A 226 -18.54 -30.53 19.29
N PRO A 227 -18.13 -30.79 18.03
CA PRO A 227 -19.08 -30.91 16.94
C PRO A 227 -19.90 -32.18 17.17
N VAL A 228 -21.20 -32.00 17.36
CA VAL A 228 -22.17 -33.10 17.37
C VAL A 228 -22.21 -33.71 15.98
N GLU A 229 -21.82 -34.98 15.87
CA GLU A 229 -22.15 -35.81 14.71
C GLU A 229 -23.68 -36.00 14.66
N THR A 230 -24.31 -35.52 13.59
CA THR A 230 -25.68 -35.89 13.24
C THR A 230 -25.78 -36.18 11.75
N ASP A 231 -26.41 -37.32 11.50
CA ASP A 231 -26.59 -38.04 10.25
C ASP A 231 -27.23 -37.23 9.11
N ASP A 232 -27.08 -37.79 7.90
CA ASP A 232 -27.62 -37.38 6.61
C ASP A 232 -29.07 -36.83 6.65
N GLU A 233 -29.23 -35.49 6.64
CA GLU A 233 -30.39 -34.79 6.06
C GLU A 233 -29.97 -33.39 5.54
N PRO A 234 -30.62 -32.86 4.48
CA PRO A 234 -30.11 -31.70 3.75
C PRO A 234 -30.34 -30.40 4.54
N LEU A 235 -29.26 -29.87 5.13
CA LEU A 235 -29.29 -28.64 5.92
C LEU A 235 -29.11 -27.39 5.05
N ASP A 236 -30.25 -26.73 4.87
CA ASP A 236 -30.37 -25.30 4.63
C ASP A 236 -29.66 -24.48 5.73
N ALA A 237 -29.21 -23.28 5.35
CA ALA A 237 -28.82 -22.15 6.19
C ALA A 237 -27.73 -22.30 7.31
N GLY A 238 -26.57 -21.67 7.05
CA GLY A 238 -26.01 -20.66 7.97
C GLY A 238 -24.97 -21.11 8.99
N GLY A 239 -23.69 -20.82 8.73
CA GLY A 239 -22.63 -21.04 9.72
C GLY A 239 -21.23 -20.53 9.32
N GLY A 240 -21.13 -19.44 8.57
CA GLY A 240 -19.90 -18.66 8.47
C GLY A 240 -20.07 -17.41 9.33
N VAL A 241 -19.00 -16.89 9.94
CA VAL A 241 -18.99 -15.59 10.64
C VAL A 241 -19.33 -14.48 9.64
N ALA A 242 -20.61 -14.38 9.31
CA ALA A 242 -21.21 -13.28 8.61
C ALA A 242 -21.28 -12.18 9.65
N GLN A 243 -20.25 -11.33 9.66
CA GLN A 243 -20.37 -10.01 10.25
C GLN A 243 -21.64 -9.41 9.65
N LYS A 244 -22.69 -9.32 10.48
CA LYS A 244 -24.04 -8.90 10.08
C LYS A 244 -23.91 -7.47 9.56
N VAL A 245 -23.78 -7.33 8.24
CA VAL A 245 -23.75 -6.04 7.56
C VAL A 245 -25.09 -5.39 7.91
N ARG A 246 -25.06 -4.40 8.81
CA ARG A 246 -26.22 -3.60 9.15
C ARG A 246 -26.82 -3.08 7.84
N THR A 247 -28.02 -3.56 7.52
CA THR A 247 -28.81 -3.13 6.37
C THR A 247 -29.45 -1.77 6.67
N GLU A 248 -28.64 -0.77 7.01
CA GLU A 248 -29.07 0.62 6.87
C GLU A 248 -28.90 1.00 5.40
N LYS A 249 -29.89 1.72 4.85
CA LYS A 249 -29.96 2.25 3.47
C LYS A 249 -28.57 2.29 2.83
N GLN A 250 -28.30 1.36 1.91
CA GLN A 250 -26.98 1.23 1.30
C GLN A 250 -26.61 2.54 0.61
N THR A 251 -25.80 3.36 1.28
CA THR A 251 -25.17 4.53 0.67
C THR A 251 -24.43 4.06 -0.57
N SER A 252 -24.70 4.71 -1.70
CA SER A 252 -24.08 4.36 -2.97
C SER A 252 -22.56 4.35 -2.82
N LEU A 253 -21.90 3.41 -3.49
CA LEU A 253 -20.44 3.27 -3.47
C LEU A 253 -19.74 4.55 -3.93
N LEU A 254 -20.37 5.28 -4.86
CA LEU A 254 -19.94 6.60 -5.29
C LEU A 254 -20.00 7.65 -4.19
N VAL A 255 -20.95 7.56 -3.26
CA VAL A 255 -21.07 8.48 -2.11
C VAL A 255 -20.03 8.14 -1.04
N LEU A 256 -19.70 6.86 -0.87
CA LEU A 256 -18.65 6.41 0.06
C LEU A 256 -17.25 6.80 -0.41
N LEU A 257 -17.00 6.73 -1.72
CA LEU A 257 -15.72 7.11 -2.33
C LEU A 257 -15.71 8.57 -2.80
N SER A 258 -16.79 9.34 -2.61
CA SER A 258 -16.84 10.73 -3.06
C SER A 258 -15.77 11.62 -2.43
N PRO A 259 -15.36 11.46 -1.15
CA PRO A 259 -14.29 12.28 -0.59
C PRO A 259 -12.97 12.02 -1.32
N LEU A 260 -12.67 10.76 -1.62
CA LEU A 260 -11.48 10.33 -2.35
C LEU A 260 -11.44 10.87 -3.77
N LEU A 261 -12.56 10.72 -4.50
CA LEU A 261 -12.67 11.23 -5.86
C LEU A 261 -12.60 12.75 -5.90
N LEU A 262 -13.22 13.44 -4.94
CA LEU A 262 -13.13 14.88 -4.81
C LEU A 262 -11.69 15.32 -4.54
N ALA A 263 -10.96 14.65 -3.65
CA ALA A 263 -9.55 14.94 -3.41
C ALA A 263 -8.70 14.76 -4.67
N LEU A 264 -8.90 13.65 -5.41
CA LEU A 264 -8.20 13.43 -6.68
C LEU A 264 -8.52 14.51 -7.72
N VAL A 265 -9.77 14.96 -7.79
CA VAL A 265 -10.18 16.05 -8.70
C VAL A 265 -9.60 17.40 -8.28
N LEU A 266 -9.49 17.68 -6.98
CA LEU A 266 -8.88 18.92 -6.49
C LEU A 266 -7.36 18.97 -6.69
N ILE A 267 -6.71 17.81 -6.82
CA ILE A 267 -5.27 17.68 -7.11
C ILE A 267 -4.98 17.84 -8.61
N ALA A 268 -5.95 17.50 -9.46
CA ALA A 268 -5.87 17.53 -10.93
C ALA A 268 -5.84 18.96 -11.49
#